data_AF-A0A838PGL8-F1
#
_entry.id   AF-A0A838PGL8-F1
#
_cell.length_a   1.000
_cell.length_b   1.000
_cell.length_c   1.000
_cell.angle_alpha   90.00
_cell.angle_beta   90.00
_cell.angle_gamma   90.00
#
_symmetry.space_group_name_H-M   'P 1'
#
loop_
_entity.id
_entity.type
_entity.pdbx_description
1 polymer ?
#
loop_
_entity_poly.entity_id
_entity_poly.type
_entity_poly.pdbx_seq_one_letter_code
_entity_poly.pdbx_strand_id
1 'polypeptide(L)'
;MATNSGKTWFPEFFKDTDSPESVRRQFMEAPLEAAVLPAFGSALELAKLLSLLPDAFADSQWRELKRIEGSVEENDPRVAAFEASIEQAEALRTMARRGEVRAKRSLVAFASKSEIFHGFVSDTELNPLKGLTVQLRSGKELSKKLSTTTDADGYFSIPVGKRSFTKEESEKEAVNITPERIAELFASREKARSVEEQQVSNPSEGTRVEILKKGELLHEDPDPIDLGDGMVYREYIISDTDSLSESDFEKFLSSRYQPTGSASNDGDTEPAKASATRSAASRTARPGAQKKTSKGTKAIKKASKK
;
A
#
# COMPACT_ATOMS: atom_id res chain seq x y z
N MET A 1 17.83 -67.32 41.53
CA MET A 1 17.52 -65.89 41.71
C MET A 1 17.80 -65.19 40.39
N ALA A 2 16.76 -64.72 39.70
CA ALA A 2 16.86 -64.02 38.43
C ALA A 2 16.13 -62.68 38.57
N THR A 3 16.84 -61.57 38.39
CA THR A 3 16.31 -60.21 38.48
C THR A 3 16.09 -59.67 37.07
N ASN A 4 14.83 -59.38 36.74
CA ASN A 4 14.41 -58.69 35.52
C ASN A 4 15.01 -57.27 35.46
N SER A 5 15.77 -56.97 34.41
CA SER A 5 16.27 -55.63 34.10
C SER A 5 15.18 -54.76 33.48
N GLY A 6 15.12 -53.51 33.95
CA GLY A 6 13.96 -52.63 33.85
C GLY A 6 13.66 -52.07 32.47
N LYS A 7 12.35 -51.88 32.23
CA LYS A 7 11.78 -51.00 31.22
C LYS A 7 12.26 -49.57 31.50
N THR A 8 13.07 -49.02 30.61
CA THR A 8 13.37 -47.59 30.56
C THR A 8 12.13 -46.84 30.09
N TRP A 9 11.46 -46.20 31.05
CA TRP A 9 10.40 -45.22 30.86
C TRP A 9 11.04 -43.89 30.45
N PHE A 10 11.58 -43.82 29.24
CA PHE A 10 11.81 -42.53 28.59
C PHE A 10 10.87 -42.43 27.39
N PRO A 11 10.08 -41.35 27.30
CA PRO A 11 9.15 -41.18 26.18
C PRO A 11 9.94 -41.16 24.86
N GLU A 12 9.41 -41.86 23.85
CA GLU A 12 9.99 -42.04 22.51
C GLU A 12 10.24 -40.74 21.73
N PHE A 13 9.86 -39.59 22.29
CA PHE A 13 10.05 -38.27 21.70
C PHE A 13 11.52 -37.86 21.51
N PHE A 14 12.47 -38.51 22.20
CA PHE A 14 13.90 -38.17 22.14
C PHE A 14 14.74 -39.09 21.23
N LYS A 15 14.15 -40.03 20.50
CA LYS A 15 14.94 -40.97 19.68
C LYS A 15 15.50 -40.36 18.37
N ASP A 16 14.99 -39.22 17.92
CA ASP A 16 15.38 -38.58 16.64
C ASP A 16 15.88 -37.13 16.80
N THR A 17 16.48 -36.77 17.95
CA THR A 17 17.03 -35.41 18.19
C THR A 17 18.43 -35.18 17.62
N ASP A 18 19.04 -36.17 16.96
CA ASP A 18 20.47 -36.12 16.59
C ASP A 18 20.78 -35.20 15.39
N SER A 19 19.77 -34.67 14.72
CA SER A 19 19.97 -33.64 13.70
C SER A 19 19.76 -32.24 14.30
N PRO A 20 20.76 -31.32 14.19
CA PRO A 20 20.61 -29.90 14.52
C PRO A 20 19.39 -29.24 13.85
N GLU A 21 18.98 -29.75 12.68
CA GLU A 21 17.79 -29.27 11.98
C GLU A 21 16.49 -29.68 12.66
N SER A 22 16.42 -30.87 13.28
CA SER A 22 15.22 -31.31 14.00
C SER A 22 14.96 -30.43 15.24
N VAL A 23 16.02 -30.06 15.95
CA VAL A 23 15.97 -29.18 17.12
C VAL A 23 15.57 -27.77 16.70
N ARG A 24 16.15 -27.24 15.61
CA ARG A 24 15.75 -25.94 15.04
C ARG A 24 14.27 -25.95 14.64
N ARG A 25 13.79 -27.00 13.96
CA ARG A 25 12.39 -27.11 13.56
C ARG A 25 11.46 -27.16 14.76
N GLN A 26 11.73 -28.00 15.76
CA GLN A 26 10.81 -28.17 16.90
C GLN A 26 10.81 -26.99 17.87
N PHE A 27 11.95 -26.33 18.09
CA PHE A 27 12.07 -25.30 19.13
C PHE A 27 12.08 -23.87 18.61
N MET A 28 12.42 -23.64 17.34
CA MET A 28 12.45 -22.29 16.76
C MET A 28 11.40 -22.10 15.69
N GLU A 29 11.29 -23.02 14.72
CA GLU A 29 10.37 -22.84 13.59
C GLU A 29 8.92 -23.16 13.96
N ALA A 30 8.66 -24.28 14.64
CA ALA A 30 7.29 -24.67 15.01
C ALA A 30 6.59 -23.66 15.96
N PRO A 31 7.25 -23.08 16.99
CA PRO A 31 6.62 -22.03 17.80
C PRO A 31 6.42 -20.74 17.02
N LEU A 32 7.34 -20.41 16.11
CA LEU A 32 7.22 -19.22 15.26
C LEU A 32 6.06 -19.39 14.26
N GLU A 33 5.96 -20.53 13.58
CA GLU A 33 4.84 -20.86 12.70
C GLU A 33 3.50 -20.89 13.46
N ALA A 34 3.48 -21.47 14.66
CA ALA A 34 2.29 -21.47 15.52
C ALA A 34 1.92 -20.05 16.02
N ALA A 35 2.88 -19.15 16.20
CA ALA A 35 2.66 -17.77 16.64
C ALA A 35 2.30 -16.82 15.47
N VAL A 36 2.72 -17.13 14.25
CA VAL A 36 2.42 -16.37 13.04
C VAL A 36 0.89 -16.29 12.80
N LEU A 37 0.17 -17.38 13.05
CA LEU A 37 -1.28 -17.47 12.90
C LEU A 37 -2.09 -16.47 13.78
N PRO A 38 -1.93 -16.44 15.12
CA PRO A 38 -2.62 -15.48 15.97
C PRO A 38 -2.12 -14.04 15.75
N ALA A 39 -0.86 -13.84 15.35
CA ALA A 39 -0.34 -12.53 14.99
C ALA A 39 -1.06 -11.95 13.76
N PHE A 40 -1.36 -12.76 12.75
CA PHE A 40 -2.08 -12.31 11.55
C PHE A 40 -3.55 -11.98 11.81
N GLY A 41 -4.26 -12.80 12.60
CA GLY A 41 -5.63 -12.48 13.01
C GLY A 41 -5.70 -11.14 13.76
N SER A 42 -4.75 -10.92 14.68
CA SER A 42 -4.62 -9.67 15.43
C SER A 42 -4.27 -8.48 14.53
N ALA A 43 -3.41 -8.68 13.53
CA ALA A 43 -3.05 -7.64 12.56
C ALA A 43 -4.24 -7.22 11.70
N LEU A 44 -5.12 -8.15 11.34
CA LEU A 44 -6.32 -7.85 10.55
C LEU A 44 -7.39 -7.11 11.37
N GLU A 45 -7.58 -7.50 12.63
CA GLU A 45 -8.43 -6.74 13.56
C GLU A 45 -7.85 -5.35 13.86
N LEU A 46 -6.53 -5.23 14.00
CA LEU A 46 -5.86 -3.93 14.12
C LEU A 46 -6.05 -3.09 12.85
N ALA A 47 -5.93 -3.68 11.66
CA ALA A 47 -6.16 -2.97 10.40
C ALA A 47 -7.61 -2.46 10.28
N LYS A 48 -8.60 -3.27 10.69
CA LYS A 48 -10.01 -2.83 10.79
C LYS A 48 -10.18 -1.69 11.80
N LEU A 49 -9.56 -1.81 12.97
CA LEU A 49 -9.62 -0.75 13.99
C LEU A 49 -9.02 0.56 13.44
N LEU A 50 -7.85 0.47 12.82
CA LEU A 50 -7.16 1.60 12.19
C LEU A 50 -7.95 2.18 11.01
N SER A 51 -8.77 1.39 10.31
CA SER A 51 -9.66 1.91 9.26
C SER A 51 -10.94 2.57 9.80
N LEU A 52 -11.36 2.25 11.03
CA LEU A 52 -12.52 2.87 11.69
C LEU A 52 -12.20 4.21 12.39
N LEU A 53 -10.97 4.40 12.87
CA LEU A 53 -10.60 5.60 13.63
C LEU A 53 -10.75 6.91 12.83
N PRO A 54 -10.30 7.01 11.56
CA PRO A 54 -10.49 8.22 10.76
C PRO A 54 -11.97 8.58 10.56
N ASP A 55 -12.85 7.57 10.40
CA ASP A 55 -14.29 7.76 10.23
C ASP A 55 -14.90 8.37 11.50
N ALA A 56 -14.61 7.77 12.66
CA ALA A 56 -15.11 8.28 13.94
C ALA A 56 -14.60 9.70 14.25
N PHE A 57 -13.35 9.98 13.91
CA PHE A 57 -12.75 11.31 14.06
C PHE A 57 -13.41 12.33 13.14
N ALA A 58 -13.54 12.04 11.83
CA ALA A 58 -14.20 12.92 10.87
C ALA A 58 -15.65 13.22 11.28
N ASP A 59 -16.41 12.20 11.69
CA ASP A 59 -17.79 12.34 12.18
C ASP A 59 -17.88 13.19 13.44
N SER A 60 -16.85 13.16 14.29
CA SER A 60 -16.75 14.05 15.45
C SER A 60 -16.51 15.49 15.02
N GLN A 61 -15.58 15.74 14.09
CA GLN A 61 -15.28 17.09 13.60
C GLN A 61 -16.49 17.71 12.88
N TRP A 62 -17.21 16.93 12.06
CA TRP A 62 -18.44 17.37 11.39
C TRP A 62 -19.54 17.81 12.37
N ARG A 63 -19.71 17.08 13.48
CA ARG A 63 -20.69 17.43 14.52
C ARG A 63 -20.35 18.74 15.21
N GLU A 64 -19.07 18.95 15.52
CA GLU A 64 -18.59 20.17 16.16
C GLU A 64 -18.64 21.38 15.21
N LEU A 65 -18.27 21.19 13.94
CA LEU A 65 -18.41 22.21 12.88
C LEU A 65 -19.86 22.69 12.79
N LYS A 66 -20.81 21.76 12.66
CA LYS A 66 -22.24 22.07 12.57
C LYS A 66 -22.78 22.83 13.79
N ARG A 67 -22.25 22.56 14.99
CA ARG A 67 -22.63 23.28 16.22
C ARG A 67 -22.14 24.72 16.19
N ILE A 68 -20.95 24.95 15.64
CA ILE A 68 -20.28 26.25 15.63
C ILE A 68 -20.82 27.14 14.51
N GLU A 69 -21.09 26.58 13.32
CA GLU A 69 -21.70 27.32 12.20
C GLU A 69 -23.03 28.00 12.58
N GLY A 70 -23.81 27.41 13.48
CA GLY A 70 -25.07 27.98 13.95
C GLY A 70 -24.95 29.02 15.07
N SER A 71 -23.76 29.20 15.66
CA SER A 71 -23.59 29.99 16.90
C SER A 71 -22.55 31.10 16.80
N VAL A 72 -21.85 31.21 15.67
CA VAL A 72 -20.64 32.04 15.56
C VAL A 72 -20.72 32.98 14.35
N GLU A 73 -20.03 34.13 14.45
CA GLU A 73 -19.91 35.10 13.36
C GLU A 73 -19.31 34.51 12.08
N GLU A 74 -19.72 35.07 10.94
CA GLU A 74 -19.21 34.72 9.63
C GLU A 74 -17.69 34.92 9.56
N ASN A 75 -16.94 33.86 9.20
CA ASN A 75 -15.46 33.78 9.14
C ASN A 75 -14.71 33.55 10.47
N ASP A 76 -15.30 32.87 11.45
CA ASP A 76 -14.53 32.45 12.63
C ASP A 76 -13.41 31.46 12.24
N PRO A 77 -12.16 31.70 12.67
CA PRO A 77 -11.00 30.87 12.32
C PRO A 77 -11.15 29.40 12.75
N ARG A 78 -12.02 29.10 13.72
CA ARG A 78 -12.31 27.72 14.14
C ARG A 78 -13.02 26.94 13.03
N VAL A 79 -13.90 27.57 12.26
CA VAL A 79 -14.59 26.92 11.12
C VAL A 79 -13.57 26.40 10.13
N ALA A 80 -12.63 27.25 9.69
CA ALA A 80 -11.56 26.86 8.78
C ALA A 80 -10.65 25.77 9.37
N ALA A 81 -10.37 25.81 10.68
CA ALA A 81 -9.59 24.77 11.35
C ALA A 81 -10.32 23.41 11.37
N PHE A 82 -11.64 23.40 11.59
CA PHE A 82 -12.46 22.19 11.51
C PHE A 82 -12.52 21.63 10.09
N GLU A 83 -12.73 22.48 9.08
CA GLU A 83 -12.72 22.08 7.66
C GLU A 83 -11.39 21.42 7.27
N ALA A 84 -10.26 22.04 7.63
CA ALA A 84 -8.93 21.47 7.37
C ALA A 84 -8.71 20.13 8.10
N SER A 85 -9.22 20.01 9.34
CA SER A 85 -9.14 18.76 10.11
C SER A 85 -10.00 17.65 9.49
N ILE A 86 -11.18 17.98 8.96
CA ILE A 86 -12.04 17.05 8.23
C ILE A 86 -11.34 16.57 6.95
N GLU A 87 -10.76 17.48 6.17
CA GLU A 87 -10.01 17.13 4.95
C GLU A 87 -8.86 16.17 5.27
N GLN A 88 -8.09 16.44 6.32
CA GLN A 88 -7.02 15.53 6.76
C GLN A 88 -7.56 14.16 7.19
N ALA A 89 -8.70 14.14 7.89
CA ALA A 89 -9.34 12.89 8.31
C ALA A 89 -9.84 12.07 7.10
N GLU A 90 -10.36 12.71 6.07
CA GLU A 90 -10.78 12.07 4.82
C GLU A 90 -9.60 11.50 4.02
N ALA A 91 -8.47 12.20 4.01
CA ALA A 91 -7.23 11.69 3.43
C ALA A 91 -6.75 10.43 4.18
N LEU A 92 -6.73 10.47 5.52
CA LEU A 92 -6.38 9.32 6.36
C LEU A 92 -7.34 8.14 6.18
N ARG A 93 -8.65 8.40 6.11
CA ARG A 93 -9.67 7.41 5.80
C ARG A 93 -9.39 6.70 4.48
N THR A 94 -9.06 7.47 3.44
CA THR A 94 -8.74 6.94 2.12
C THR A 94 -7.50 6.05 2.17
N MET A 95 -6.43 6.49 2.83
CA MET A 95 -5.23 5.69 3.02
C MET A 95 -5.50 4.41 3.81
N ALA A 96 -6.26 4.47 4.91
CA ALA A 96 -6.56 3.32 5.74
C ALA A 96 -7.37 2.26 4.99
N ARG A 97 -8.37 2.69 4.19
CA ARG A 97 -9.13 1.78 3.32
C ARG A 97 -8.26 1.11 2.26
N ARG A 98 -7.32 1.86 1.65
CA ARG A 98 -6.36 1.28 0.71
C ARG A 98 -5.47 0.25 1.39
N GLY A 99 -4.96 0.56 2.58
CA GLY A 99 -4.18 -0.37 3.40
C GLY A 99 -4.94 -1.65 3.73
N GLU A 100 -6.21 -1.55 4.10
CA GLU A 100 -7.07 -2.71 4.37
C GLU A 100 -7.23 -3.61 3.13
N VAL A 101 -7.47 -3.03 1.96
CA VAL A 101 -7.57 -3.77 0.69
C VAL A 101 -6.23 -4.47 0.38
N ARG A 102 -5.10 -3.77 0.53
CA ARG A 102 -3.76 -4.35 0.32
C ARG A 102 -3.49 -5.54 1.24
N ALA A 103 -3.81 -5.40 2.52
CA ALA A 103 -3.66 -6.47 3.50
C ALA A 103 -4.51 -7.69 3.13
N LYS A 104 -5.78 -7.48 2.75
CA LYS A 104 -6.66 -8.57 2.30
C LYS A 104 -6.11 -9.28 1.06
N ARG A 105 -5.69 -8.56 0.02
CA ARG A 105 -5.12 -9.15 -1.20
C ARG A 105 -3.86 -9.96 -0.91
N SER A 106 -2.96 -9.42 -0.09
CA SER A 106 -1.73 -10.10 0.31
C SER A 106 -2.02 -11.39 1.05
N LEU A 107 -3.07 -11.39 1.88
CA LEU A 107 -3.51 -12.58 2.59
C LEU A 107 -4.15 -13.63 1.66
N VAL A 108 -4.96 -13.21 0.69
CA VAL A 108 -5.52 -14.10 -0.35
C VAL A 108 -4.38 -14.80 -1.08
N ALA A 109 -3.41 -14.01 -1.55
CA ALA A 109 -2.23 -14.52 -2.25
C ALA A 109 -1.47 -15.50 -1.36
N PHE A 110 -1.19 -15.10 -0.12
CA PHE A 110 -0.48 -15.96 0.82
C PHE A 110 -1.17 -17.33 1.01
N ALA A 111 -2.50 -17.32 1.02
CA ALA A 111 -3.31 -18.49 1.30
C ALA A 111 -3.55 -19.39 0.07
N SER A 112 -3.37 -18.89 -1.15
CA SER A 112 -3.71 -19.64 -2.38
C SER A 112 -2.76 -20.81 -2.69
N LYS A 113 -1.68 -21.00 -1.93
CA LYS A 113 -0.66 -22.07 -2.06
C LYS A 113 -0.04 -22.21 -3.46
N SER A 114 -0.30 -21.26 -4.34
CA SER A 114 0.19 -21.22 -5.70
C SER A 114 1.49 -20.44 -5.75
N GLU A 115 2.34 -20.79 -6.72
CA GLU A 115 3.45 -19.95 -7.11
C GLU A 115 2.86 -18.75 -7.88
N ILE A 116 2.80 -17.60 -7.22
CA ILE A 116 2.23 -16.37 -7.75
C ILE A 116 3.20 -15.21 -7.55
N PHE A 117 3.37 -14.44 -8.61
CA PHE A 117 3.96 -13.12 -8.57
C PHE A 117 2.84 -12.09 -8.49
N HIS A 118 2.79 -11.31 -7.41
CA HIS A 118 1.70 -10.37 -7.18
C HIS A 118 2.20 -9.08 -6.54
N GLY A 119 1.36 -8.06 -6.54
CA GLY A 119 1.79 -6.75 -6.06
C GLY A 119 0.80 -5.64 -6.32
N PHE A 120 1.28 -4.42 -6.10
CA PHE A 120 0.51 -3.19 -6.33
C PHE A 120 1.30 -2.22 -7.19
N VAL A 121 0.59 -1.49 -8.04
CA VAL A 121 1.12 -0.36 -8.79
C VAL A 121 0.40 0.91 -8.36
N SER A 122 1.16 1.90 -7.92
CA SER A 122 0.67 3.18 -7.40
C SER A 122 1.38 4.36 -8.05
N ASP A 123 0.80 5.54 -7.98
CA ASP A 123 1.52 6.79 -8.27
C ASP A 123 2.35 7.27 -7.07
N THR A 124 3.01 8.42 -7.23
CA THR A 124 3.82 9.06 -6.16
C THR A 124 3.01 9.53 -4.95
N GLU A 125 1.70 9.66 -5.10
CA GLU A 125 0.76 10.01 -4.03
C GLU A 125 0.07 8.75 -3.44
N LEU A 126 0.55 7.56 -3.81
CA LEU A 126 0.02 6.26 -3.41
C LEU A 126 -1.43 6.04 -3.86
N ASN A 127 -1.87 6.72 -4.92
CA ASN A 127 -3.11 6.39 -5.61
C ASN A 127 -2.90 5.16 -6.49
N PRO A 128 -3.82 4.19 -6.47
CA PRO A 128 -3.69 2.99 -7.27
C PRO A 128 -3.82 3.28 -8.77
N LEU A 129 -2.93 2.71 -9.58
CA LEU A 129 -2.95 2.85 -11.04
C LEU A 129 -3.63 1.64 -11.69
N LYS A 130 -4.84 1.85 -12.21
CA LYS A 130 -5.66 0.84 -12.89
C LYS A 130 -5.30 0.71 -14.38
N GLY A 131 -5.42 -0.50 -14.92
CA GLY A 131 -5.38 -0.72 -16.36
C GLY A 131 -3.97 -0.77 -16.96
N LEU A 132 -2.94 -0.83 -16.11
CA LEU A 132 -1.56 -1.01 -16.54
C LEU A 132 -1.29 -2.48 -16.80
N THR A 133 -0.54 -2.79 -17.85
CA THR A 133 -0.12 -4.15 -18.16
C THR A 133 1.17 -4.45 -17.41
N VAL A 134 1.14 -5.43 -16.51
CA VAL A 134 2.35 -5.96 -15.85
C VAL A 134 2.74 -7.23 -16.59
N GLN A 135 3.99 -7.32 -17.07
CA GLN A 135 4.49 -8.48 -17.78
C GLN A 135 5.84 -8.94 -17.24
N LEU A 136 6.05 -10.26 -17.26
CA LEU A 136 7.31 -10.89 -16.88
C LEU A 136 8.09 -11.23 -18.14
N ARG A 137 9.35 -10.77 -18.19
CA ARG A 137 10.27 -10.98 -19.31
C ARG A 137 11.48 -11.78 -18.82
N SER A 138 11.63 -13.00 -19.32
CA SER A 138 12.83 -13.83 -19.08
C SER A 138 13.82 -13.66 -20.22
N GLY A 139 15.12 -13.67 -19.89
CA GLY A 139 16.21 -13.60 -20.87
C GLY A 139 16.25 -14.81 -21.81
N LYS A 140 15.90 -15.99 -21.30
CA LYS A 140 15.56 -17.16 -22.13
C LYS A 140 14.09 -17.12 -22.45
N GLU A 141 13.76 -17.21 -23.74
CA GLU A 141 12.41 -17.31 -24.30
C GLU A 141 11.48 -18.13 -23.41
N LEU A 142 10.77 -17.45 -22.50
CA LEU A 142 9.60 -18.01 -21.87
C LEU A 142 8.65 -18.27 -23.04
N SER A 143 8.40 -19.54 -23.33
CA SER A 143 7.52 -19.97 -24.42
C SER A 143 6.11 -19.39 -24.30
N LYS A 144 5.76 -18.84 -23.13
CA LYS A 144 4.52 -18.13 -22.87
C LYS A 144 4.81 -16.76 -22.24
N LYS A 145 4.33 -15.70 -22.89
CA LYS A 145 4.30 -14.35 -22.32
C LYS A 145 3.37 -14.36 -21.09
N LEU A 146 3.92 -14.15 -19.90
CA LEU A 146 3.15 -14.01 -18.67
C LEU A 146 2.86 -12.53 -18.46
N SER A 147 1.59 -12.15 -18.53
CA SER A 147 1.15 -10.77 -18.32
C SER A 147 -0.24 -10.71 -17.72
N THR A 148 -0.50 -9.64 -16.97
CA THR A 148 -1.82 -9.33 -16.43
C THR A 148 -2.06 -7.82 -16.47
N THR A 149 -3.26 -7.39 -16.11
CA THR A 149 -3.62 -5.95 -16.03
C THR A 149 -3.96 -5.59 -14.60
N THR A 150 -3.57 -4.40 -14.15
CA THR A 150 -3.86 -3.92 -12.80
C THR A 150 -5.35 -3.63 -12.61
N ASP A 151 -5.88 -4.07 -11.47
CA ASP A 151 -7.25 -3.85 -11.02
C ASP A 151 -7.48 -2.38 -10.58
N ALA A 152 -8.71 -2.05 -10.17
CA ALA A 152 -9.07 -0.70 -9.72
C ALA A 152 -8.35 -0.24 -8.43
N ASP A 153 -7.92 -1.20 -7.62
CA ASP A 153 -7.08 -1.01 -6.43
C ASP A 153 -5.57 -1.05 -6.76
N GLY A 154 -5.20 -1.10 -8.04
CA GLY A 154 -3.81 -1.16 -8.50
C GLY A 154 -3.18 -2.54 -8.30
N TYR A 155 -3.94 -3.54 -7.83
CA TYR A 155 -3.46 -4.89 -7.60
C TYR A 155 -3.21 -5.63 -8.92
N PHE A 156 -2.19 -6.48 -8.93
CA PHE A 156 -1.97 -7.45 -9.99
C PHE A 156 -1.57 -8.80 -9.42
N SER A 157 -1.85 -9.87 -10.15
CA SER A 157 -1.42 -11.23 -9.83
C SER A 157 -1.15 -12.01 -11.11
N ILE A 158 0.02 -12.63 -11.19
CA ILE A 158 0.49 -13.46 -12.30
C ILE A 158 0.84 -14.84 -11.72
N PRO A 159 0.13 -15.91 -12.08
CA PRO A 159 0.54 -17.26 -11.73
C PRO A 159 1.83 -17.61 -12.48
N VAL A 160 2.85 -18.01 -11.74
CA VAL A 160 4.18 -18.33 -12.31
C VAL A 160 4.47 -19.84 -12.32
N GLY A 161 3.68 -20.63 -11.58
CA GLY A 161 3.80 -22.08 -11.56
C GLY A 161 3.17 -22.81 -12.74
N LYS A 162 3.58 -24.08 -12.93
CA LYS A 162 3.12 -24.97 -14.03
C LYS A 162 1.63 -25.33 -13.97
N ARG A 163 0.96 -25.08 -12.85
CA ARG A 163 -0.49 -25.30 -12.69
C ARG A 163 -1.25 -24.06 -13.11
N SER A 164 -1.85 -24.11 -14.30
CA SER A 164 -2.79 -23.07 -14.75
C SER A 164 -4.08 -23.15 -13.93
N PHE A 165 -4.29 -22.21 -13.02
CA PHE A 165 -5.61 -22.00 -12.39
C PHE A 165 -6.44 -21.04 -13.24
N THR A 166 -7.74 -21.31 -13.32
CA THR A 166 -8.72 -20.47 -14.02
C THR A 166 -9.07 -19.27 -13.15
N LYS A 167 -9.01 -18.05 -13.71
CA LYS A 167 -9.22 -16.75 -13.02
C LYS A 167 -10.52 -16.67 -12.19
N GLU A 168 -11.54 -17.46 -12.53
CA GLU A 168 -12.82 -17.48 -11.80
C GLU A 168 -12.76 -18.12 -10.41
N GLU A 169 -11.82 -19.03 -10.15
CA GLU A 169 -11.70 -19.67 -8.83
C GLU A 169 -11.05 -18.73 -7.81
N SER A 170 -10.02 -17.97 -8.21
CA SER A 170 -9.34 -17.03 -7.31
C SER A 170 -10.21 -15.84 -6.92
N GLU A 171 -11.08 -15.36 -7.82
CA GLU A 171 -12.01 -14.26 -7.51
C GLU A 171 -13.15 -14.72 -6.58
N LYS A 172 -13.65 -15.94 -6.71
CA LYS A 172 -14.69 -16.49 -5.82
C LYS A 172 -14.16 -16.82 -4.43
N GLU A 173 -12.89 -17.26 -4.32
CA GLU A 173 -12.25 -17.49 -3.02
C GLU A 173 -11.88 -16.18 -2.31
N ALA A 174 -11.56 -15.10 -3.05
CA ALA A 174 -11.19 -13.82 -2.46
C ALA A 174 -12.33 -13.12 -1.69
N VAL A 175 -13.60 -13.47 -1.97
CA VAL A 175 -14.76 -12.74 -1.41
C VAL A 175 -15.21 -13.26 -0.04
N ASN A 176 -14.79 -14.47 0.39
CA ASN A 176 -15.18 -15.07 1.68
C ASN A 176 -13.99 -15.59 2.48
N ILE A 177 -12.97 -14.74 2.66
CA ILE A 177 -11.85 -15.05 3.53
C ILE A 177 -12.24 -14.67 4.97
N THR A 178 -12.79 -15.63 5.71
CA THR A 178 -12.97 -15.50 7.16
C THR A 178 -11.65 -15.83 7.87
N PRO A 179 -11.44 -15.32 9.10
CA PRO A 179 -10.33 -15.75 9.96
C PRO A 179 -10.22 -17.27 10.08
N GLU A 180 -11.34 -18.01 10.09
CA GLU A 180 -11.31 -19.48 10.14
C GLU A 180 -10.76 -20.08 8.83
N ARG A 181 -11.16 -19.53 7.67
CA ARG A 181 -10.64 -19.98 6.36
C ARG A 181 -9.14 -19.74 6.24
N ILE A 182 -8.64 -18.62 6.79
CA ILE A 182 -7.21 -18.33 6.85
C ILE A 182 -6.51 -19.39 7.72
N ALA A 183 -7.01 -19.66 8.92
CA ALA A 183 -6.45 -20.69 9.80
C ALA A 183 -6.42 -22.08 9.12
N GLU A 184 -7.48 -22.43 8.38
CA GLU A 184 -7.59 -23.70 7.65
C GLU A 184 -6.57 -23.80 6.49
N LEU A 185 -6.37 -22.71 5.73
CA LEU A 185 -5.42 -22.67 4.60
C LEU A 185 -3.97 -22.86 5.07
N PHE A 186 -3.63 -22.33 6.25
CA PHE A 186 -2.32 -22.49 6.87
C PHE A 186 -2.12 -23.86 7.53
N ALA A 187 -3.10 -24.39 8.26
CA ALA A 187 -3.04 -25.75 8.82
C ALA A 187 -2.85 -26.82 7.71
N SER A 188 -3.37 -26.52 6.52
CA SER A 188 -3.18 -27.35 5.33
C SER A 188 -1.79 -27.25 4.71
N ARG A 189 -1.04 -26.16 4.97
CA ARG A 189 0.31 -25.91 4.42
C ARG A 189 1.36 -26.73 5.15
N GLU A 190 1.26 -26.86 6.47
CA GLU A 190 2.17 -27.66 7.30
C GLU A 190 2.16 -29.15 6.86
N LYS A 191 1.00 -29.67 6.44
CA LYS A 191 0.88 -31.05 5.92
C LYS A 191 1.53 -31.27 4.55
N ALA A 192 1.72 -30.22 3.75
CA ALA A 192 2.23 -30.34 2.37
C ALA A 192 3.75 -30.14 2.27
N ARG A 193 4.39 -29.58 3.30
CA ARG A 193 5.79 -29.13 3.25
C ARG A 193 6.82 -30.22 3.56
N SER A 194 6.42 -31.47 3.73
CA SER A 194 7.30 -32.58 4.14
C SER A 194 7.99 -33.32 2.99
N VAL A 195 8.00 -32.80 1.74
CA VAL A 195 8.53 -33.57 0.58
C VAL A 195 9.49 -32.80 -0.36
N GLU A 196 9.66 -31.48 -0.26
CA GLU A 196 10.51 -30.75 -1.22
C GLU A 196 11.79 -30.21 -0.55
N GLU A 197 12.82 -31.04 -0.59
CA GLU A 197 14.20 -30.67 -0.28
C GLU A 197 14.85 -29.90 -1.44
N GLN A 198 15.66 -28.93 -1.04
CA GLN A 198 16.20 -27.82 -1.82
C GLN A 198 17.09 -28.28 -2.97
N GLN A 199 16.72 -27.89 -4.20
CA GLN A 199 17.62 -27.88 -5.34
C GLN A 199 18.05 -26.44 -5.60
N VAL A 200 19.24 -26.07 -5.14
CA VAL A 200 19.84 -24.75 -5.36
C VAL A 200 20.10 -24.57 -6.85
N SER A 201 19.22 -23.85 -7.55
CA SER A 201 19.44 -23.48 -8.94
C SER A 201 20.48 -22.37 -9.04
N ASN A 202 21.45 -22.57 -9.92
CA ASN A 202 22.41 -21.53 -10.34
C ASN A 202 21.68 -20.24 -10.76
N PRO A 203 22.32 -19.06 -10.64
CA PRO A 203 21.73 -17.78 -11.05
C PRO A 203 21.49 -17.77 -12.56
N SER A 204 20.32 -18.23 -12.98
CA SER A 204 19.82 -18.05 -14.33
C SER A 204 19.55 -16.57 -14.55
N GLU A 205 19.81 -16.07 -15.76
CA GLU A 205 19.36 -14.76 -16.25
C GLU A 205 17.95 -14.46 -15.75
N GLY A 206 17.85 -13.65 -14.69
CA GLY A 206 16.62 -13.59 -13.90
C GLY A 206 15.48 -12.92 -14.65
N THR A 207 14.26 -13.20 -14.21
CA THR A 207 13.05 -12.66 -14.87
C THR A 207 12.87 -11.21 -14.47
N ARG A 208 12.74 -10.31 -15.44
CA ARG A 208 12.47 -8.89 -15.20
C ARG A 208 10.99 -8.58 -15.27
N VAL A 209 10.57 -7.55 -14.57
CA VAL A 209 9.19 -7.05 -14.61
C VAL A 209 9.15 -5.79 -15.43
N GLU A 210 8.22 -5.73 -16.37
CA GLU A 210 7.94 -4.54 -17.16
C GLU A 210 6.49 -4.11 -16.91
N ILE A 211 6.27 -2.82 -16.69
CA ILE A 211 4.95 -2.22 -16.54
C ILE A 211 4.70 -1.29 -17.71
N LEU A 212 3.59 -1.51 -18.41
CA LEU A 212 3.25 -0.83 -19.65
C LEU A 212 1.90 -0.14 -19.57
N LYS A 213 1.76 1.00 -20.25
CA LYS A 213 0.50 1.73 -20.46
C LYS A 213 0.22 1.77 -21.94
N LYS A 214 -0.84 1.10 -22.38
CA LYS A 214 -1.21 0.97 -23.80
C LYS A 214 -0.08 0.41 -24.70
N GLY A 215 0.78 -0.44 -24.13
CA GLY A 215 1.91 -1.04 -24.84
C GLY A 215 3.21 -0.24 -24.80
N GLU A 216 3.21 0.96 -24.24
CA GLU A 216 4.41 1.76 -23.98
C GLU A 216 5.01 1.40 -22.62
N LEU A 217 6.32 1.17 -22.57
CA LEU A 217 7.04 0.84 -21.34
C LEU A 217 7.09 2.06 -20.41
N LEU A 218 6.48 1.95 -19.23
CA LEU A 218 6.54 2.98 -18.19
C LEU A 218 7.64 2.71 -17.16
N HIS A 219 7.84 1.45 -16.80
CA HIS A 219 8.77 1.05 -15.75
C HIS A 219 9.34 -0.33 -16.03
N GLU A 220 10.65 -0.48 -15.83
CA GLU A 220 11.36 -1.76 -15.82
C GLU A 220 11.97 -1.95 -14.43
N ASP A 221 11.65 -3.08 -13.79
CA ASP A 221 12.19 -3.44 -12.48
C ASP A 221 13.69 -3.77 -12.64
N PRO A 222 14.60 -2.99 -12.01
CA PRO A 222 16.04 -3.22 -12.14
C PRO A 222 16.47 -4.53 -11.49
N ASP A 223 15.71 -5.03 -10.52
CA ASP A 223 16.05 -6.20 -9.73
C ASP A 223 15.37 -7.45 -10.32
N PRO A 224 16.14 -8.35 -10.96
CA PRO A 224 15.57 -9.58 -11.47
C PRO A 224 14.94 -10.40 -10.35
N ILE A 225 13.82 -11.03 -10.69
CA ILE A 225 13.04 -11.87 -9.80
C ILE A 225 13.39 -13.33 -10.07
N ASP A 226 13.61 -14.07 -8.98
CA ASP A 226 13.63 -15.52 -9.00
C ASP A 226 12.19 -16.04 -8.84
N LEU A 227 11.68 -16.70 -9.89
CA LEU A 227 10.34 -17.29 -9.90
C LEU A 227 10.32 -18.72 -9.37
N GLY A 228 11.48 -19.29 -9.04
CA GLY A 228 11.61 -20.68 -8.57
C GLY A 228 11.06 -20.92 -7.16
N ASP A 229 11.00 -19.89 -6.32
CA ASP A 229 10.75 -20.04 -4.89
C ASP A 229 9.43 -19.36 -4.45
N GLY A 230 8.31 -20.02 -4.75
CA GLY A 230 7.04 -19.75 -4.10
C GLY A 230 6.35 -18.44 -4.51
N MET A 231 6.11 -17.55 -3.54
CA MET A 231 5.34 -16.32 -3.74
C MET A 231 6.25 -15.11 -3.69
N VAL A 232 6.16 -14.26 -4.71
CA VAL A 232 6.93 -13.02 -4.78
C VAL A 232 5.97 -11.84 -4.74
N TYR A 233 6.24 -10.92 -3.81
CA TYR A 233 5.53 -9.67 -3.65
C TYR A 233 6.40 -8.48 -4.09
N ARG A 234 5.83 -7.57 -4.88
CA ARG A 234 6.45 -6.30 -5.25
C ARG A 234 5.47 -5.13 -5.15
N GLU A 235 5.99 -3.96 -4.79
CA GLU A 235 5.26 -2.69 -4.91
C GLU A 235 5.99 -1.80 -5.90
N TYR A 236 5.24 -1.22 -6.83
CA TYR A 236 5.75 -0.29 -7.83
C TYR A 236 5.13 1.08 -7.61
N ILE A 237 5.99 2.09 -7.54
CA ILE A 237 5.60 3.51 -7.50
C ILE A 237 6.05 4.11 -8.83
N ILE A 238 5.08 4.52 -9.65
CA ILE A 238 5.31 5.08 -10.98
C ILE A 238 4.91 6.54 -10.96
N SER A 239 5.84 7.43 -11.26
CA SER A 239 5.49 8.83 -11.47
C SER A 239 4.63 8.95 -12.72
N ASP A 240 3.39 9.41 -12.58
CA ASP A 240 2.42 9.58 -13.69
C ASP A 240 2.85 10.70 -14.67
N THR A 241 3.95 11.40 -14.36
CA THR A 241 4.68 12.24 -15.31
C THR A 241 5.41 11.35 -16.29
N ASP A 242 4.75 11.05 -17.41
CA ASP A 242 5.36 10.58 -18.66
C ASP A 242 6.69 11.32 -18.86
N SER A 243 7.82 10.62 -18.67
CA SER A 243 9.18 11.14 -18.84
C SER A 243 9.47 12.50 -18.18
N LEU A 244 9.88 12.51 -16.90
CA LEU A 244 10.87 13.51 -16.51
C LEU A 244 12.13 13.16 -17.29
N SER A 245 12.27 13.77 -18.47
CA SER A 245 13.54 13.77 -19.18
C SER A 245 14.60 14.30 -18.21
N GLU A 246 15.84 13.82 -18.28
CA GLU A 246 16.95 14.39 -17.48
C GLU A 246 16.97 15.93 -17.54
N SER A 247 16.49 16.51 -18.64
CA SER A 247 16.39 17.95 -18.83
C SER A 247 15.42 18.66 -17.88
N ASP A 248 14.36 18.00 -17.40
CA ASP A 248 13.44 18.57 -16.41
C ASP A 248 14.04 18.54 -14.99
N PHE A 249 14.86 17.54 -14.69
CA PHE A 249 15.63 17.50 -13.43
C PHE A 249 16.71 18.59 -13.41
N GLU A 250 17.42 18.81 -14.53
CA GLU A 250 18.36 19.94 -14.64
C GLU A 250 17.66 21.30 -14.53
N LYS A 251 16.45 21.43 -15.09
CA LYS A 251 15.63 22.66 -14.97
C LYS A 251 15.20 22.91 -13.53
N PHE A 252 14.87 21.86 -12.79
CA PHE A 252 14.53 21.96 -11.37
C PHE A 252 15.74 22.39 -10.54
N LEU A 253 16.91 21.77 -10.75
CA LEU A 253 18.14 22.13 -10.04
C LEU A 253 18.59 23.57 -10.34
N SER A 254 18.52 24.00 -11.61
CA SER A 254 18.89 25.36 -12.01
C SER A 254 17.89 26.42 -11.50
N SER A 255 16.62 26.07 -11.29
CA SER A 255 15.63 27.01 -10.73
C SER A 255 15.84 27.33 -9.25
N ARG A 256 16.47 26.44 -8.46
CA ARG A 256 16.77 26.67 -7.03
C ARG A 256 18.09 27.39 -6.78
N TYR A 257 18.97 27.49 -7.78
CA TYR A 257 20.24 28.21 -7.69
C TYR A 257 20.17 29.56 -8.42
N GLN A 258 19.17 30.38 -8.10
CA GLN A 258 19.26 31.82 -8.30
C GLN A 258 19.86 32.40 -7.01
N PRO A 259 21.17 32.74 -6.97
CA PRO A 259 21.76 33.38 -5.81
C PRO A 259 21.11 34.75 -5.63
N THR A 260 20.17 34.84 -4.69
CA THR A 260 19.65 36.12 -4.23
C THR A 260 20.76 36.86 -3.50
N GLY A 261 21.29 37.89 -4.13
CA GLY A 261 21.94 39.01 -3.44
C GLY A 261 23.42 38.86 -3.14
N SER A 262 24.25 39.26 -4.10
CA SER A 262 25.52 39.93 -3.81
C SER A 262 25.22 41.28 -3.17
N ALA A 263 25.18 41.33 -1.84
CA ALA A 263 25.10 42.57 -1.07
C ALA A 263 26.51 43.19 -1.03
N SER A 264 26.68 44.31 -1.75
CA SER A 264 27.81 45.22 -1.57
C SER A 264 27.75 45.83 -0.18
N ASN A 265 28.73 45.47 0.66
CA ASN A 265 29.07 46.22 1.87
C ASN A 265 29.75 47.52 1.45
N ASP A 266 29.07 48.65 1.64
CA ASP A 266 29.73 49.91 1.96
C ASP A 266 29.09 50.43 3.24
N GLY A 267 29.90 50.40 4.30
CA GLY A 267 29.51 50.88 5.61
C GLY A 267 29.63 52.39 5.66
N ASP A 268 28.69 53.02 6.37
CA ASP A 268 29.03 54.20 7.14
C ASP A 268 28.19 54.29 8.41
N THR A 269 28.85 54.83 9.42
CA THR A 269 28.58 54.65 10.84
C THR A 269 27.84 55.85 11.40
N GLU A 270 26.78 55.67 12.20
CA GLU A 270 26.57 56.47 13.43
C GLU A 270 25.42 55.93 14.31
N PRO A 271 25.55 55.95 15.66
CA PRO A 271 24.51 55.54 16.58
C PRO A 271 23.78 56.74 17.20
N ALA A 272 22.46 56.61 17.44
CA ALA A 272 21.83 56.85 18.76
C ALA A 272 20.30 57.09 18.67
N LYS A 273 19.69 56.78 19.83
CA LYS A 273 18.41 57.26 20.39
C LYS A 273 17.17 56.38 20.20
N ALA A 274 16.77 55.86 21.35
CA ALA A 274 15.43 55.39 21.67
C ALA A 274 14.36 56.45 21.38
N SER A 275 13.22 56.01 20.87
CA SER A 275 11.92 56.62 21.14
C SER A 275 10.81 55.58 21.02
N ALA A 276 10.02 55.50 22.08
CA ALA A 276 8.75 54.81 22.07
C ALA A 276 7.74 55.64 21.27
N THR A 277 6.95 55.02 20.39
CA THR A 277 5.68 55.61 19.93
C THR A 277 4.65 54.53 19.63
N ARG A 278 3.52 54.62 20.35
CA ARG A 278 2.22 54.04 19.98
C ARG A 278 1.67 54.77 18.75
N SER A 279 1.10 54.04 17.78
CA SER A 279 -0.06 54.43 16.95
C SER A 279 -0.27 53.35 15.88
N ALA A 280 -1.40 52.65 15.85
CA ALA A 280 -2.67 53.05 15.25
C ALA A 280 -2.83 52.51 13.82
N ALA A 281 -3.89 51.70 13.67
CA ALA A 281 -4.76 51.55 12.51
C ALA A 281 -4.16 51.66 11.09
N SER A 282 -4.21 50.55 10.35
CA SER A 282 -4.51 50.61 8.92
C SER A 282 -5.57 49.56 8.57
N ARG A 283 -6.78 50.08 8.38
CA ARG A 283 -7.86 49.42 7.63
C ARG A 283 -7.44 49.39 6.16
N THR A 284 -7.35 48.21 5.57
CA THR A 284 -7.33 48.06 4.11
C THR A 284 -8.64 47.45 3.68
N ALA A 285 -9.47 48.30 3.08
CA ALA A 285 -10.70 47.94 2.40
C ALA A 285 -10.40 46.92 1.28
N ARG A 286 -11.24 45.88 1.17
CA ARG A 286 -11.25 44.98 0.01
C ARG A 286 -12.62 45.08 -0.68
N PRO A 287 -12.67 45.31 -2.00
CA PRO A 287 -13.90 45.65 -2.70
C PRO A 287 -14.68 44.42 -3.18
N GLY A 288 -16.01 44.57 -3.18
CA GLY A 288 -16.80 44.29 -4.38
C GLY A 288 -17.23 42.85 -4.64
N ALA A 289 -18.37 42.48 -4.05
CA ALA A 289 -19.21 41.39 -4.51
C ALA A 289 -19.68 41.62 -5.97
N GLN A 290 -19.54 40.61 -6.83
CA GLN A 290 -20.33 40.50 -8.05
C GLN A 290 -21.17 39.23 -8.05
N LYS A 291 -22.47 39.49 -7.91
CA LYS A 291 -23.63 38.62 -8.01
C LYS A 291 -23.80 38.17 -9.47
N LYS A 292 -23.85 36.85 -9.74
CA LYS A 292 -24.43 36.32 -10.98
C LYS A 292 -25.50 35.28 -10.67
N THR A 293 -26.74 35.70 -10.87
CA THR A 293 -27.95 34.87 -10.94
C THR A 293 -28.27 34.56 -12.41
N SER A 294 -28.50 33.30 -12.76
CA SER A 294 -29.43 32.87 -13.83
C SER A 294 -29.58 31.35 -13.77
N LYS A 295 -30.64 30.80 -13.17
CA LYS A 295 -31.91 30.40 -13.83
C LYS A 295 -31.71 29.79 -15.23
N GLY A 296 -31.86 28.46 -15.30
CA GLY A 296 -31.94 27.68 -16.53
C GLY A 296 -32.73 26.40 -16.30
N THR A 297 -34.06 26.51 -16.28
CA THR A 297 -35.03 25.40 -16.28
C THR A 297 -35.28 24.94 -17.72
N LYS A 298 -35.22 23.62 -18.00
CA LYS A 298 -35.91 22.87 -19.09
C LYS A 298 -35.25 21.50 -19.21
N ALA A 299 -35.88 20.39 -19.58
CA ALA A 299 -37.25 19.92 -19.57
C ALA A 299 -37.12 18.41 -19.87
N ILE A 300 -37.74 17.55 -19.06
CA ILE A 300 -37.80 16.11 -19.29
C ILE A 300 -38.80 15.84 -20.41
N LYS A 301 -38.35 15.28 -21.53
CA LYS A 301 -39.23 14.69 -22.55
C LYS A 301 -39.08 13.17 -22.53
N LYS A 302 -40.07 12.50 -21.94
CA LYS A 302 -40.35 11.08 -22.16
C LYS A 302 -40.77 10.89 -23.61
N ALA A 303 -40.15 9.94 -24.31
CA ALA A 303 -40.69 9.37 -25.54
C ALA A 303 -40.90 7.87 -25.31
N SER A 304 -42.17 7.51 -25.16
CA SER A 304 -42.71 6.17 -25.36
C SER A 304 -43.10 6.06 -26.84
N LYS A 305 -42.69 4.98 -27.52
CA LYS A 305 -43.55 4.25 -28.46
C LYS A 305 -42.89 3.00 -29.04
N LYS A 306 -43.66 1.91 -28.92
CA LYS A 306 -43.78 0.69 -29.73
C LYS A 306 -42.61 -0.29 -29.73
#